data_AF-A0A836Q3Z7-F1
#
_entry.id   AF-A0A836Q3Z7-F1
#
_cell.length_a   1.000
_cell.length_b   1.000
_cell.length_c   1.000
_cell.angle_alpha   90.00
_cell.angle_beta   90.00
_cell.angle_gamma   90.00
#
_symmetry.space_group_name_H-M   'P 1'
#
loop_
_entity.id
_entity.type
_entity.pdbx_description
1 polymer ?
#
loop_
_entity_poly.entity_id
_entity_poly.type
_entity_poly.pdbx_seq_one_letter_code
_entity_poly.pdbx_strand_id
1 'polypeptide(L)'
;MTNTVNKSQDSQSKQNENQSQQKNNNNDKEGVKPNKGEGFYPISDMQFDVITVIQEKCKALQAYDKYLLDAQPCEELTAVLEKIRSADKEHVEELKQFLGKC
;
A
#
# COMPACT_ATOMS: atom_id res chain seq x y z
N MET A 1 15.04 33.65 44.68
CA MET A 1 16.43 33.25 44.39
C MET A 1 16.53 32.96 42.90
N THR A 2 17.05 33.93 42.14
CA THR A 2 17.18 33.89 40.68
C THR A 2 18.60 33.49 40.31
N ASN A 3 18.79 32.33 39.67
CA ASN A 3 20.05 31.91 39.06
C ASN A 3 19.83 31.81 37.55
N THR A 4 20.39 32.70 36.75
CA THR A 4 21.79 32.79 36.26
C THR A 4 21.89 32.17 34.87
N VAL A 5 21.89 33.11 33.91
CA VAL A 5 22.19 32.97 32.49
C VAL A 5 23.58 32.36 32.31
N ASN A 6 23.68 31.28 31.54
CA ASN A 6 24.95 30.84 30.96
C ASN A 6 24.97 31.14 29.47
N LYS A 7 25.90 32.03 29.12
CA LYS A 7 26.25 32.53 27.78
C LYS A 7 27.70 32.14 27.56
N SER A 8 27.99 31.37 26.52
CA SER A 8 29.32 31.13 25.90
C SER A 8 29.01 30.36 24.62
N GLN A 9 28.94 30.97 23.43
CA GLN A 9 30.04 31.46 22.57
C GLN A 9 31.23 30.51 22.52
N ASP A 10 31.27 29.69 21.47
CA ASP A 10 32.51 29.39 20.76
C ASP A 10 32.24 29.38 19.25
N SER A 11 33.16 29.97 18.51
CA SER A 11 33.10 30.24 17.07
C SER A 11 34.44 29.85 16.46
N GLN A 12 34.42 29.61 15.14
CA GLN A 12 35.53 29.33 14.22
C GLN A 12 35.83 27.84 13.99
N SER A 13 36.04 27.33 12.78
CA SER A 13 36.01 27.87 11.41
C SER A 13 36.24 26.68 10.43
N LYS A 14 36.11 26.98 9.12
CA LYS A 14 36.70 26.32 7.93
C LYS A 14 35.77 25.33 7.23
N GLN A 15 35.09 25.79 6.16
CA GLN A 15 35.56 25.82 4.77
C GLN A 15 35.69 24.42 4.17
N ASN A 16 34.76 24.04 3.30
CA ASN A 16 35.15 23.41 2.03
C ASN A 16 34.05 23.61 0.99
N GLU A 17 34.23 24.66 0.19
CA GLU A 17 33.62 24.80 -1.12
C GLU A 17 34.34 23.85 -2.07
N ASN A 18 33.62 22.94 -2.71
CA ASN A 18 34.10 22.35 -3.95
C ASN A 18 32.93 22.07 -4.90
N GLN A 19 32.57 23.08 -5.67
CA GLN A 19 31.93 22.89 -6.97
C GLN A 19 33.05 22.64 -7.99
N SER A 20 32.96 21.57 -8.77
CA SER A 20 33.00 21.66 -10.24
C SER A 20 32.75 20.32 -10.93
N GLN A 21 31.65 20.32 -11.70
CA GLN A 21 31.56 19.88 -13.10
C GLN A 21 31.80 18.40 -13.45
N GLN A 22 30.71 17.71 -13.82
CA GLN A 22 30.63 16.91 -15.07
C GLN A 22 29.15 16.69 -15.42
N LYS A 23 28.62 17.47 -16.36
CA LYS A 23 28.40 17.11 -17.78
C LYS A 23 27.11 16.32 -18.02
N ASN A 24 26.17 17.04 -18.64
CA ASN A 24 25.06 16.56 -19.45
C ASN A 24 25.41 15.29 -20.24
N ASN A 25 24.46 14.38 -20.33
CA ASN A 25 24.17 13.66 -21.58
C ASN A 25 22.71 13.23 -21.57
N ASN A 26 21.88 13.99 -22.30
CA ASN A 26 20.68 13.47 -22.92
C ASN A 26 21.11 12.32 -23.84
N ASN A 27 20.64 11.12 -23.56
CA ASN A 27 20.60 10.05 -24.54
C ASN A 27 19.25 9.36 -24.39
N ASP A 28 18.36 9.72 -25.30
CA ASP A 28 17.30 8.85 -25.79
C ASP A 28 17.90 7.46 -26.03
N LYS A 29 17.60 6.52 -25.15
CA LYS A 29 17.77 5.10 -25.39
C LYS A 29 16.48 4.42 -24.98
N GLU A 30 15.66 4.23 -26.00
CA GLU A 30 14.95 3.00 -26.31
C GLU A 30 14.36 2.27 -25.10
N GLY A 31 13.03 2.17 -25.09
CA GLY A 31 12.27 1.38 -24.15
C GLY A 31 12.82 -0.04 -24.03
N VAL A 32 13.62 -0.25 -22.98
CA VAL A 32 13.87 -1.57 -22.43
C VAL A 32 12.58 -1.96 -21.73
N LYS A 33 11.65 -2.55 -22.51
CA LYS A 33 10.64 -3.44 -21.93
C LYS A 33 11.43 -4.49 -21.14
N PRO A 34 11.28 -4.60 -19.81
CA PRO A 34 11.88 -5.72 -19.12
C PRO A 34 11.25 -6.98 -19.72
N ASN A 35 12.10 -7.76 -20.38
CA ASN A 35 11.77 -9.10 -20.85
C ASN A 35 11.48 -9.92 -19.58
N LYS A 36 10.19 -9.99 -19.22
CA LYS A 36 9.69 -10.73 -18.06
C LYS A 36 10.02 -12.19 -18.38
N GLY A 37 11.11 -12.68 -17.78
CA GLY A 37 11.59 -14.04 -17.99
C GLY A 37 10.42 -15.00 -17.92
N GLU A 38 10.26 -15.80 -18.97
CA GLU A 38 9.25 -16.83 -19.12
C GLU A 38 9.54 -17.97 -18.12
N GLY A 39 9.43 -17.68 -16.83
CA GLY A 39 9.18 -18.67 -15.82
C GLY A 39 7.75 -19.15 -16.03
N PHE A 40 7.57 -20.46 -16.16
CA PHE A 40 6.25 -21.08 -16.16
C PHE A 40 5.63 -20.87 -14.77
N TYR A 41 4.93 -19.75 -14.58
CA TYR A 41 4.15 -19.54 -13.37
C TYR A 41 2.91 -20.43 -13.47
N PRO A 42 2.60 -21.22 -12.42
CA PRO A 42 1.43 -22.11 -12.42
C PRO A 42 0.10 -21.35 -12.46
N ILE A 43 0.13 -20.02 -12.37
CA ILE A 43 -1.01 -19.12 -12.29
C ILE A 43 -0.73 -17.94 -13.24
N SER A 44 -1.70 -17.59 -14.08
CA SER A 44 -1.63 -16.41 -14.95
C SER A 44 -1.68 -15.10 -14.15
N ASP A 45 -1.13 -14.01 -14.69
CA ASP A 45 -1.20 -12.68 -14.06
C ASP A 45 -2.67 -12.31 -13.70
N MET A 46 -3.63 -12.60 -14.60
CA MET A 46 -5.06 -12.38 -14.35
C MET A 46 -5.60 -13.19 -13.18
N GLN A 47 -5.24 -14.48 -13.08
CA GLN A 47 -5.66 -15.31 -11.95
C GLN A 47 -5.03 -14.82 -10.64
N PHE A 48 -3.78 -14.36 -10.66
CA PHE A 48 -3.12 -13.76 -9.51
C PHE A 48 -3.84 -12.49 -9.04
N ASP A 49 -4.25 -11.62 -9.96
CA ASP A 49 -5.02 -10.41 -9.64
C ASP A 49 -6.37 -10.77 -8.99
N VAL A 50 -7.09 -11.75 -9.54
CA VAL A 50 -8.37 -12.21 -8.97
C VAL A 50 -8.18 -12.81 -7.57
N ILE A 51 -7.15 -13.64 -7.37
CA ILE A 51 -6.81 -14.20 -6.05
C ILE A 51 -6.50 -13.07 -5.06
N THR A 52 -5.78 -12.04 -5.50
CA THR A 52 -5.45 -10.88 -4.68
C THR A 52 -6.71 -10.12 -4.26
N VAL A 53 -7.65 -9.89 -5.18
CA VAL A 53 -8.94 -9.25 -4.85
C VAL A 53 -9.74 -10.08 -3.84
N ILE A 54 -9.80 -11.40 -4.02
CA ILE A 54 -10.46 -12.31 -3.07
C ILE A 54 -9.79 -12.19 -1.69
N GLN A 55 -8.46 -12.20 -1.64
CA GLN A 55 -7.70 -12.11 -0.39
C GLN A 55 -8.01 -10.82 0.37
N GLU A 56 -8.02 -9.67 -0.32
CA GLU A 56 -8.35 -8.38 0.32
C GLU A 56 -9.79 -8.33 0.82
N LYS A 57 -10.76 -8.87 0.06
CA LYS A 57 -12.15 -8.98 0.52
C LYS A 57 -12.28 -9.90 1.75
N CYS A 58 -11.57 -11.03 1.78
CA CYS A 58 -11.56 -11.92 2.95
C CYS A 58 -10.98 -11.23 4.19
N LYS A 59 -9.94 -10.41 4.06
CA LYS A 59 -9.41 -9.59 5.17
C LYS A 59 -10.45 -8.58 5.64
N ALA A 60 -11.14 -7.92 4.72
CA ALA A 60 -12.22 -6.98 5.05
C ALA A 60 -13.36 -7.68 5.82
N LEU A 61 -13.79 -8.86 5.36
CA LEU A 61 -14.82 -9.67 6.04
C LEU A 61 -14.43 -10.01 7.49
N GLN A 62 -13.19 -10.39 7.74
CA GLN A 62 -12.68 -10.65 9.10
C GLN A 62 -12.64 -9.37 9.96
N ALA A 63 -12.33 -8.22 9.33
CA ALA A 63 -12.33 -6.94 10.02
C ALA A 63 -13.75 -6.49 10.39
N TYR A 64 -14.73 -6.72 9.52
CA TYR A 64 -16.14 -6.38 9.77
C TYR A 64 -16.68 -7.08 11.02
N ASP A 65 -16.29 -8.31 11.31
CA ASP A 65 -16.75 -9.00 12.52
C ASP A 65 -16.34 -8.24 13.81
N LYS A 66 -15.16 -7.57 13.81
CA LYS A 66 -14.73 -6.70 14.91
C LYS A 66 -15.47 -5.36 14.88
N TYR A 67 -15.57 -4.75 13.71
CA TYR A 67 -16.21 -3.43 13.57
C TYR A 67 -17.70 -3.48 13.90
N LEU A 68 -18.38 -4.59 13.60
CA LEU A 68 -19.77 -4.81 13.97
C LEU A 68 -19.96 -4.92 15.48
N LEU A 69 -18.99 -5.48 16.20
CA LEU A 69 -19.02 -5.50 17.67
C LEU A 69 -18.91 -4.08 18.24
N ASP A 70 -17.96 -3.30 17.72
CA ASP A 70 -17.75 -1.91 18.15
C ASP A 70 -18.90 -0.98 17.74
N ALA A 71 -19.57 -1.28 16.62
CA ALA A 71 -20.67 -0.48 16.09
C ALA A 71 -22.04 -0.79 16.72
N GLN A 72 -22.17 -1.82 17.58
CA GLN A 72 -23.44 -2.21 18.21
C GLN A 72 -24.24 -1.03 18.83
N PRO A 73 -23.62 -0.01 19.45
CA PRO A 73 -24.36 1.13 19.98
C PRO A 73 -24.97 2.05 18.92
N CYS A 74 -24.57 1.93 17.65
CA CYS A 74 -25.02 2.74 16.53
C CYS A 74 -25.71 1.85 15.47
N GLU A 75 -27.04 1.83 15.49
CA GLU A 75 -27.85 1.01 14.59
C GLU A 75 -27.62 1.34 13.10
N GLU A 76 -27.53 2.63 12.76
CA GLU A 76 -27.30 3.07 11.39
C GLU A 76 -25.96 2.57 10.84
N LEU A 77 -24.87 2.71 11.62
CA LEU A 77 -23.56 2.22 11.23
C LEU A 77 -23.54 0.69 11.13
N THR A 78 -24.18 0.00 12.08
CA THR A 78 -24.31 -1.47 12.06
C THR A 78 -25.00 -1.95 10.79
N ALA A 79 -26.10 -1.30 10.38
CA ALA A 79 -26.83 -1.64 9.17
C ALA A 79 -25.98 -1.44 7.90
N VAL A 80 -25.21 -0.34 7.84
CA VAL A 80 -24.28 -0.08 6.73
C VAL A 80 -23.18 -1.14 6.67
N LEU A 81 -22.57 -1.48 7.80
CA LEU A 81 -21.50 -2.49 7.87
C LEU A 81 -21.99 -3.89 7.49
N GLU A 82 -23.18 -4.31 7.95
CA GLU A 82 -23.75 -5.60 7.55
C GLU A 82 -24.07 -5.63 6.05
N LYS A 83 -24.58 -4.54 5.48
CA LYS A 83 -24.83 -4.44 4.03
C LYS A 83 -23.54 -4.62 3.23
N ILE A 84 -22.47 -3.94 3.62
CA ILE A 84 -21.16 -4.04 2.97
C ILE A 84 -20.61 -5.47 3.11
N ARG A 85 -20.69 -6.04 4.31
CA ARG A 85 -20.27 -7.42 4.59
C ARG A 85 -21.00 -8.45 3.74
N SER A 86 -22.31 -8.29 3.55
CA SER A 86 -23.10 -9.18 2.68
C SER A 86 -22.64 -9.09 1.23
N ALA A 87 -22.49 -7.86 0.71
CA ALA A 87 -22.02 -7.65 -0.65
C ALA A 87 -20.61 -8.23 -0.88
N ASP A 88 -19.68 -8.05 0.05
CA ASP A 88 -18.34 -8.63 -0.08
C ASP A 88 -18.34 -10.16 -0.05
N LYS A 89 -19.26 -10.81 0.68
CA LYS A 89 -19.45 -12.27 0.61
C LYS A 89 -19.90 -12.70 -0.78
N GLU A 90 -20.89 -12.02 -1.36
CA GLU A 90 -21.39 -12.31 -2.70
C GLU A 90 -20.27 -12.15 -3.75
N HIS A 91 -19.53 -11.04 -3.69
CA HIS A 91 -18.40 -10.80 -4.58
C HIS A 91 -17.30 -11.87 -4.48
N VAL A 92 -16.99 -12.36 -3.27
CA VAL A 92 -16.01 -13.43 -3.08
C VAL A 92 -16.48 -14.73 -3.76
N GLU A 93 -17.75 -15.08 -3.63
CA GLU A 93 -18.28 -16.29 -4.29
C GLU A 93 -18.33 -16.14 -5.82
N GLU A 94 -18.66 -14.95 -6.35
CA GLU A 94 -18.59 -14.68 -7.80
C GLU A 94 -17.16 -14.81 -8.35
N LEU A 95 -16.18 -14.23 -7.66
CA LEU A 95 -14.77 -14.28 -8.08
C LEU A 95 -14.20 -15.71 -7.97
N LYS A 96 -14.61 -16.49 -6.97
CA LYS A 96 -14.28 -17.93 -6.89
C LYS A 96 -14.84 -18.73 -8.06
N GLN A 97 -16.09 -18.45 -8.47
CA GLN A 97 -16.67 -19.11 -9.65
C GLN A 97 -15.91 -18.76 -10.92
N PHE A 98 -15.38 -17.54 -11.04
CA PHE A 98 -14.54 -17.13 -12.16
C PHE A 98 -13.24 -17.96 -12.20
N LEU A 99 -12.57 -18.15 -11.06
CA LEU A 99 -11.37 -19.00 -10.97
C LEU A 99 -11.63 -20.47 -11.33
N GLY A 100 -12.84 -20.99 -11.11
CA GLY A 100 -13.20 -22.35 -11.50
C GLY A 100 -13.50 -22.53 -12.99
N LYS A 101 -13.64 -21.42 -13.74
CA LYS A 101 -14.03 -21.41 -15.17
C LYS A 101 -12.88 -21.01 -16.11
N CYS A 102 -11.79 -20.46 -15.58
CA CYS A 102 -10.64 -19.95 -16.33
C CYS A 102 -9.39 -20.78 -16.07
#